data_AF-V5ABB2-F1
#
_entry.id   AF-V5ABB2-F1
#
_cell.length_a   1.000
_cell.length_b   1.000
_cell.length_c   1.000
_cell.angle_alpha   90.00
_cell.angle_beta   90.00
_cell.angle_gamma   90.00
#
_symmetry.space_group_name_H-M   'P 1'
#
loop_
_entity.id
_entity.type
_entity.pdbx_description
1 polymer ?
#
loop_
_entity_poly.entity_id
_entity_poly.type
_entity_poly.pdbx_seq_one_letter_code
_entity_poly.pdbx_strand_id
1 'polypeptide(L)'
;MQTGVARARRRTRFSRSSRPRKETSPPPAKVDVDENQDVANDYQVRSIPTLVVENDDGVVDRFVGVTQKEDLKTALNEATA
;
A
#
# COMPACT_ATOMS: atom_id res chain seq x y z
N MET A 1 5.79 -48.65 -49.25
CA MET A 1 6.69 -47.71 -48.55
C MET A 1 6.33 -46.29 -48.95
N GLN A 2 5.59 -45.55 -48.12
CA GLN A 2 5.62 -44.09 -48.19
C GLN A 2 5.36 -43.50 -46.80
N THR A 3 6.40 -42.83 -46.35
CA THR A 3 6.67 -42.19 -45.07
C THR A 3 5.66 -41.09 -44.73
N GLY A 4 5.19 -41.11 -43.49
CA GLY A 4 4.31 -40.11 -42.92
C GLY A 4 4.98 -38.75 -42.71
N VAL A 5 4.14 -37.71 -42.66
CA VAL A 5 4.52 -36.40 -42.14
C VAL A 5 3.34 -35.86 -41.31
N ALA A 6 3.27 -36.25 -40.04
CA ALA A 6 2.40 -35.61 -39.07
C ALA A 6 3.13 -34.37 -38.51
N ARG A 7 2.78 -33.18 -39.03
CA ARG A 7 3.35 -31.91 -38.58
C ARG A 7 2.53 -31.38 -37.38
N ALA A 8 2.91 -31.81 -36.18
CA ALA A 8 2.38 -31.26 -34.93
C ALA A 8 2.83 -29.79 -34.78
N ARG A 9 1.92 -28.84 -35.00
CA ARG A 9 2.19 -27.42 -34.74
C ARG A 9 2.07 -27.15 -33.25
N ARG A 10 3.14 -26.57 -32.72
CA ARG A 10 3.44 -26.30 -31.30
C ARG A 10 2.28 -25.60 -30.60
N ARG A 11 1.82 -26.17 -29.47
CA ARG A 11 1.00 -25.45 -28.48
C ARG A 11 1.90 -24.42 -27.80
N THR A 12 1.74 -23.15 -28.14
CA THR A 12 2.40 -22.04 -27.44
C THR A 12 1.82 -21.99 -26.02
N ARG A 13 2.59 -22.44 -25.02
CA ARG A 13 2.25 -22.22 -23.61
C ARG A 13 2.43 -20.72 -23.34
N PHE A 14 1.33 -20.03 -23.11
CA PHE A 14 1.35 -18.65 -22.60
C PHE A 14 1.94 -18.70 -21.19
N SER A 15 3.21 -18.32 -21.07
CA SER A 15 3.85 -18.10 -19.78
C SER A 15 3.17 -16.92 -19.13
N ARG A 16 2.36 -17.17 -18.09
CA ARG A 16 1.84 -16.12 -17.22
C ARG A 16 3.04 -15.48 -16.54
N SER A 17 3.50 -14.34 -17.06
CA SER A 17 4.44 -13.48 -16.35
C SER A 17 3.72 -12.96 -15.10
N SER A 18 3.89 -13.68 -14.00
CA SER A 18 3.63 -13.16 -12.66
C SER A 18 4.54 -11.96 -12.46
N ARG A 19 4.00 -10.75 -12.71
CA ARG A 19 4.64 -9.51 -12.26
C ARG A 19 4.93 -9.70 -10.77
N PRO A 20 6.18 -9.57 -10.31
CA PRO A 20 6.43 -9.59 -8.88
C PRO A 20 5.59 -8.45 -8.28
N ARG A 21 4.72 -8.77 -7.32
CA ARG A 21 4.14 -7.71 -6.49
C ARG A 21 5.34 -7.02 -5.87
N LYS A 22 5.52 -5.71 -6.11
CA LYS A 22 6.46 -4.94 -5.30
C LYS A 22 6.12 -5.28 -3.85
N GLU A 23 7.11 -5.58 -3.03
CA GLU A 23 6.91 -5.73 -1.59
C GLU A 23 6.31 -4.41 -1.11
N THR A 24 4.98 -4.40 -0.98
CA THR A 24 4.25 -3.20 -0.60
C THR A 24 4.31 -3.14 0.91
N SER A 25 4.71 -1.98 1.43
CA SER A 25 4.46 -1.61 2.83
C SER A 25 3.05 -2.06 3.25
N PRO A 26 2.84 -2.52 4.50
CA PRO A 26 1.51 -2.93 4.95
C PRO A 26 0.48 -1.83 4.63
N PRO A 27 -0.77 -2.22 4.33
CA PRO A 27 -1.82 -1.23 4.10
C PRO A 27 -1.88 -0.29 5.32
N PRO A 28 -2.12 1.01 5.11
CA PRO A 28 -2.21 1.95 6.22
C PRO A 28 -3.29 1.50 7.20
N ALA A 29 -2.98 1.54 8.49
CA ALA A 29 -3.94 1.24 9.53
C ALA A 29 -5.08 2.27 9.47
N LYS A 30 -6.32 1.77 9.47
CA LYS A 30 -7.52 2.59 9.56
C LYS A 30 -8.15 2.33 10.91
N VAL A 31 -8.42 3.39 11.65
CA VAL A 31 -9.04 3.33 12.97
C VAL A 31 -10.35 4.10 12.90
N ASP A 32 -11.43 3.46 13.36
CA ASP A 32 -12.69 4.15 13.63
C ASP A 32 -12.60 4.80 15.02
N VAL A 33 -12.61 6.13 15.06
CA VAL A 33 -12.43 6.89 16.31
C VAL A 33 -13.70 6.96 17.15
N ASP A 34 -14.87 6.72 16.56
CA ASP A 34 -16.13 6.67 17.30
C ASP A 34 -16.17 5.39 18.15
N GLU A 35 -15.62 4.30 17.63
CA GLU A 35 -15.46 3.02 18.34
C GLU A 35 -14.21 2.98 19.24
N ASN A 36 -13.16 3.75 18.93
CA ASN A 36 -11.87 3.72 19.64
C ASN A 36 -11.52 5.11 20.22
N GLN A 37 -12.35 5.61 21.13
CA GLN A 37 -12.20 6.96 21.71
C GLN A 37 -10.87 7.16 22.46
N ASP A 38 -10.32 6.13 23.09
CA ASP A 38 -9.02 6.21 23.77
C ASP A 38 -7.90 6.50 22.76
N VAL A 39 -7.88 5.80 21.63
CA VAL A 39 -6.92 6.06 20.54
C VAL A 39 -7.13 7.47 19.98
N ALA A 40 -8.38 7.91 19.84
CA ALA A 40 -8.67 9.27 19.41
C ALA A 40 -8.12 10.31 20.39
N ASN A 41 -8.20 10.07 21.70
CA ASN A 41 -7.65 10.95 22.73
C ASN A 41 -6.12 10.94 22.75
N ASP A 42 -5.50 9.76 22.68
CA ASP A 42 -4.04 9.58 22.67
C ASP A 42 -3.40 10.30 21.47
N TYR A 43 -3.99 10.13 20.29
CA TYR A 43 -3.59 10.84 19.09
C TYR A 43 -4.20 12.24 18.99
N GLN A 44 -4.96 12.70 19.99
CA GLN A 44 -5.60 14.02 20.04
C GLN A 44 -6.39 14.39 18.76
N VAL A 45 -7.13 13.43 18.22
CA VAL A 45 -7.99 13.59 17.04
C VAL A 45 -9.21 14.42 17.41
N ARG A 46 -9.26 15.68 16.92
CA ARG A 46 -10.36 16.62 17.19
C ARG A 46 -11.32 16.79 16.01
N SER A 47 -10.93 16.32 14.83
CA SER A 47 -11.70 16.47 13.60
C SER A 47 -11.34 15.34 12.65
N ILE A 48 -12.34 14.86 11.91
CA ILE A 48 -12.19 13.78 10.93
C ILE A 48 -12.29 14.39 9.52
N PRO A 49 -11.48 13.95 8.55
CA PRO A 49 -10.38 12.97 8.67
C PRO A 49 -9.12 13.56 9.32
N THR A 50 -8.37 12.74 10.06
CA THR A 50 -7.00 13.05 10.51
C THR A 50 -6.08 11.90 10.08
N LEU A 51 -4.91 12.25 9.52
CA LEU A 51 -3.85 11.30 9.17
C LEU A 51 -2.64 11.58 10.06
N VAL A 52 -2.07 10.53 10.64
CA VAL A 52 -0.85 10.62 11.45
C VAL A 52 0.20 9.72 10.81
N VAL A 53 1.40 10.26 10.63
CA VAL A 53 2.58 9.53 10.17
C VAL A 53 3.51 9.39 11.37
N GLU A 54 3.88 8.16 11.69
CA GLU A 54 4.74 7.83 12.83
C GLU A 54 5.78 6.79 12.44
N ASN A 55 6.90 6.77 13.16
CA ASN A 55 7.95 5.76 13.10
C ASN A 55 8.32 5.32 14.52
N ASP A 56 9.38 4.52 14.67
CA ASP A 56 9.81 3.97 15.96
C ASP A 56 10.19 5.05 17.00
N ASP A 57 10.53 6.26 16.54
CA ASP A 57 10.86 7.42 17.38
C ASP A 57 9.62 8.26 17.76
N GLY A 58 8.46 7.97 17.17
CA GLY A 58 7.18 8.61 17.45
C GLY A 58 6.51 9.27 16.24
N VAL A 59 5.68 10.28 16.49
CA VAL A 59 4.92 10.98 15.44
C VAL A 59 5.85 11.91 14.64
N VAL A 60 5.93 11.66 13.34
CA VAL A 60 6.71 12.44 12.37
C VAL A 60 5.87 13.59 11.83
N ASP A 61 4.61 13.33 11.44
CA ASP A 61 3.73 14.36 10.88
C ASP A 61 2.25 14.09 11.16
N ARG A 62 1.42 15.13 11.08
CA ARG A 62 -0.03 15.08 11.26
C ARG A 62 -0.74 16.00 10.29
N PHE A 63 -1.75 15.47 9.63
CA PHE A 63 -2.61 16.20 8.73
C PHE A 63 -4.07 16.14 9.19
N VAL A 64 -4.72 17.30 9.22
CA VAL A 64 -6.16 17.42 9.51
C VAL A 64 -6.89 17.82 8.23
N GLY A 65 -7.92 17.06 7.89
CA GLY A 65 -8.69 17.25 6.66
C GLY A 65 -8.06 16.60 5.44
N VAL A 66 -8.44 17.09 4.27
CA VAL A 66 -7.97 16.54 2.99
C VAL A 66 -6.53 16.94 2.76
N THR A 67 -5.67 15.95 2.54
CA THR A 67 -4.23 16.13 2.32
C THR A 67 -3.86 15.73 0.90
N GLN A 68 -2.94 16.46 0.27
CA GLN A 68 -2.53 16.15 -1.09
C GLN A 68 -1.54 14.98 -1.11
N LYS A 69 -1.53 14.27 -2.25
CA LYS A 69 -0.68 13.10 -2.43
C LYS A 69 0.81 13.40 -2.27
N GLU A 70 1.27 14.56 -2.74
CA GLU A 70 2.68 14.90 -2.69
C GLU A 70 3.14 15.17 -1.25
N ASP A 71 2.31 15.85 -0.44
CA ASP A 71 2.58 16.08 0.99
C ASP A 71 2.73 14.75 1.75
N LEU A 72 1.80 13.81 1.50
CA LEU A 72 1.86 12.47 2.09
C LEU A 72 3.12 11.70 1.69
N LYS A 73 3.56 11.81 0.43
CA LYS A 73 4.80 11.15 0.00
C LYS A 73 6.01 11.72 0.72
N THR A 74 6.07 13.03 0.90
CA THR A 74 7.17 13.69 1.60
C THR A 74 7.25 13.20 3.04
N ALA A 75 6.15 13.27 3.79
CA ALA A 75 6.11 12.80 5.18
C ALA A 75 6.47 11.31 5.32
N LEU A 76 6.00 10.46 4.39
CA LEU A 76 6.36 9.05 4.38
C LEU A 76 7.85 8.83 4.09
N ASN A 77 8.44 9.60 3.18
CA ASN A 77 9.88 9.50 2.90
C ASN A 77 10.68 9.92 4.14
N GLU A 78 10.28 11.00 4.82
CA GLU A 78 10.91 11.48 6.05
C GLU A 78 10.83 10.46 7.19
N ALA A 79 9.69 9.76 7.32
CA ALA A 79 9.53 8.72 8.33
C ALA A 79 10.39 7.47 8.09
N THR A 80 10.83 7.23 6.85
CA THR A 80 11.62 6.06 6.43
C THR A 80 13.10 6.35 6.19
N ALA A 81 13.51 7.62 6.28
CA ALA A 81 14.87 8.08 6.03
C ALA A 81 15.78 7.79 7.22
#